data_AF-A0AAD4Y1B4-F1
#
_entry.id   AF-A0AAD4Y1B4-F1
#
_cell.length_a   1.000
_cell.length_b   1.000
_cell.length_c   1.000
_cell.angle_alpha   90.00
_cell.angle_beta   90.00
_cell.angle_gamma   90.00
#
_symmetry.space_group_name_H-M   'P 1'
#
loop_
_entity.id
_entity.type
_entity.pdbx_description
1 polymer ?
#
loop_
_entity_poly.entity_id
_entity_poly.type
_entity_poly.pdbx_seq_one_letter_code
_entity_poly.pdbx_strand_id
1 'polypeptide(L)'
;MPIVHHEANLSINYSLIKRELAKDSELRSQSWERFLPQFKHKNVNKRKEPKKKTVKKEYTPFLPPQPESQIDKELASGGYFFKASQKKRQKMEAIKAKQAEALSKRQEERNKAFIPPKEKPVNLKKPKEAATETKIDVAALKEKVKKAKNKKLGALTAEEVKLKMEADEKKTKKK
;
A
#
# COMPACT_ATOMS: atom_id res chain seq x y z
N MET A 1 9.68 35.95 -20.65
CA MET A 1 10.09 37.29 -20.20
C MET A 1 9.19 38.33 -20.86
N PRO A 2 8.30 39.00 -20.11
CA PRO A 2 7.62 40.20 -20.59
C PRO A 2 7.53 41.28 -19.49
N ILE A 3 8.66 41.83 -19.03
CA ILE A 3 8.66 42.82 -17.92
C ILE A 3 9.14 44.20 -18.38
N VAL A 4 9.87 44.32 -19.50
CA VAL A 4 10.49 45.59 -19.91
C VAL A 4 9.53 46.52 -20.69
N HIS A 5 8.50 45.97 -21.34
CA HIS A 5 7.59 46.77 -22.19
C HIS A 5 6.56 47.62 -21.41
N HIS A 6 6.31 47.32 -20.13
CA HIS A 6 5.33 48.08 -19.33
C HIS A 6 5.88 49.42 -18.86
N GLU A 7 7.19 49.54 -18.65
CA GLU A 7 7.81 50.75 -18.07
C GLU A 7 8.00 51.87 -19.12
N ALA A 8 8.31 51.53 -20.36
CA ALA A 8 8.52 52.51 -21.44
C ALA A 8 7.22 53.23 -21.86
N ASN A 9 6.11 52.51 -22.00
CA ASN A 9 4.80 53.10 -22.34
C ASN A 9 4.29 54.05 -21.25
N LEU A 10 4.61 53.77 -19.98
CA LEU A 10 4.20 54.60 -18.85
C LEU A 10 4.94 55.94 -18.80
N SER A 11 6.24 55.98 -19.14
CA SER A 11 7.02 57.24 -19.17
C SER A 11 6.58 58.16 -20.32
N ILE A 12 6.23 57.57 -21.47
CA ILE A 12 5.72 58.30 -22.63
C ILE A 12 4.37 58.93 -22.28
N ASN A 13 3.44 58.14 -21.75
CA ASN A 13 2.12 58.64 -21.35
C ASN A 13 2.19 59.70 -20.25
N TYR A 14 3.05 59.52 -19.24
CA TYR A 14 3.27 60.51 -18.18
C TYR A 14 3.73 61.87 -18.75
N SER A 15 4.60 61.85 -19.77
CA SER A 15 5.10 63.06 -20.42
C SER A 15 4.05 63.72 -21.31
N LEU A 16 3.23 62.93 -22.00
CA LEU A 16 2.10 63.43 -22.80
C LEU A 16 1.06 64.11 -21.91
N ILE A 17 0.69 63.49 -20.79
CA ILE A 17 -0.26 64.07 -19.82
C ILE A 17 0.27 65.38 -19.25
N LYS A 18 1.56 65.46 -18.90
CA LYS A 18 2.18 66.73 -18.46
C LYS A 18 2.14 67.82 -19.53
N ARG A 19 2.35 67.47 -20.80
CA ARG A 19 2.32 68.43 -21.91
C ARG A 19 0.93 69.01 -22.13
N GLU A 20 -0.11 68.19 -21.98
CA GLU A 20 -1.49 68.67 -22.10
C GLU A 20 -1.89 69.53 -20.89
N LEU A 21 -1.63 69.09 -19.66
CA LEU A 21 -1.92 69.86 -18.45
C LEU A 21 -1.18 71.21 -18.38
N ALA A 22 0.00 71.30 -19.01
CA ALA A 22 0.76 72.54 -19.07
C ALA A 22 0.15 73.61 -20.02
N LYS A 23 -0.72 73.20 -20.96
CA LYS A 23 -1.44 74.11 -21.86
C LYS A 23 -2.64 74.76 -21.18
N ASP A 24 -3.20 74.13 -20.14
CA ASP A 24 -4.33 74.65 -19.36
C ASP A 24 -3.86 75.76 -18.42
N SER A 25 -4.42 76.97 -18.56
CA SER A 25 -4.00 78.16 -17.79
C SER A 25 -4.28 78.06 -16.28
N GLU A 26 -5.37 77.39 -15.91
CA GLU A 26 -5.82 77.25 -14.52
C GLU A 26 -5.06 76.17 -13.73
N LEU A 27 -4.68 75.08 -14.41
CA LEU A 27 -3.97 73.97 -13.77
C LEU A 27 -2.47 74.20 -13.71
N ARG A 28 -1.91 75.12 -14.49
CA ARG A 28 -0.46 75.39 -14.53
C ARG A 28 0.14 75.85 -13.21
N SER A 29 -0.64 76.50 -12.36
CA SER A 29 -0.22 76.98 -11.04
C SER A 29 -0.41 75.96 -9.91
N GLN A 30 -1.05 74.82 -10.19
CA GLN A 30 -1.45 73.83 -9.19
C GLN A 30 -0.61 72.54 -9.25
N SER A 31 -0.65 71.74 -8.18
CA SER A 31 0.06 70.45 -8.11
C SER A 31 -0.57 69.39 -9.03
N TRP A 32 0.20 68.85 -9.98
CA TRP A 32 -0.27 67.85 -10.95
C TRP A 32 -0.24 66.39 -10.46
N GLU A 33 0.14 66.14 -9.21
CA GLU A 33 0.35 64.78 -8.68
C GLU A 33 -0.89 63.88 -8.74
N ARG A 34 -2.09 64.46 -8.77
CA ARG A 34 -3.37 63.73 -8.85
C ARG A 34 -3.67 63.18 -10.24
N PHE A 35 -3.15 63.82 -11.30
CA PHE A 35 -3.35 63.40 -12.68
C PHE A 35 -2.21 62.52 -13.20
N LEU A 36 -1.13 62.43 -12.43
CA LEU A 36 0.06 61.69 -12.80
C LEU A 36 0.09 60.33 -12.10
N PRO A 37 0.27 59.22 -12.86
CA PRO A 37 0.46 57.91 -12.26
C PRO A 37 1.65 57.90 -11.28
N GLN A 38 1.42 57.45 -10.05
CA GLN A 38 2.46 57.33 -9.02
C GLN A 38 3.17 55.98 -9.13
N PHE A 39 4.43 55.99 -9.51
CA PHE A 39 5.20 54.77 -9.75
C PHE A 39 5.85 54.27 -8.46
N LYS A 40 5.34 53.15 -7.93
CA LYS A 40 6.00 52.44 -6.82
C LYS A 40 7.04 51.48 -7.39
N HIS A 41 8.31 51.64 -6.99
CA HIS A 41 9.37 50.74 -7.40
C HIS A 41 9.12 49.32 -6.84
N LYS A 42 8.86 48.36 -7.73
CA LYS A 42 8.59 46.97 -7.34
C LYS A 42 9.90 46.17 -7.25
N ASN A 43 10.73 46.46 -6.25
CA ASN A 43 11.87 45.60 -5.91
C ASN A 43 11.40 44.30 -5.23
N VAL A 44 10.92 43.34 -6.02
CA VAL A 44 10.47 42.04 -5.49
C VAL A 44 11.65 41.08 -5.37
N ASN A 45 12.60 41.39 -4.48
CA ASN A 45 13.62 40.40 -4.10
C ASN A 45 13.08 39.47 -3.00
N LYS A 46 11.89 38.88 -3.25
CA LYS A 46 11.20 37.97 -2.32
C LYS A 46 11.33 36.51 -2.74
N ARG A 47 12.44 36.12 -3.38
CA ARG A 47 12.70 34.70 -3.60
C ARG A 47 13.05 34.08 -2.25
N LYS A 48 12.06 33.43 -1.63
CA LYS A 48 12.29 32.61 -0.43
C LYS A 48 13.33 31.56 -0.76
N GLU A 49 14.32 31.40 0.10
CA GLU A 49 15.32 30.37 -0.07
C GLU A 49 14.67 28.98 -0.15
N PRO A 50 15.16 28.07 -1.01
CA PRO A 50 14.61 26.74 -1.10
C PRO A 50 14.76 26.01 0.24
N LYS A 51 13.69 25.37 0.71
CA LYS A 51 13.67 24.58 1.96
C LYS A 51 14.71 23.46 1.98
N LYS A 52 15.12 22.97 0.81
CA LYS A 52 16.17 21.96 0.65
C LYS A 52 17.39 22.62 0.04
N LYS A 53 18.33 23.04 0.88
CA LYS A 53 19.67 23.45 0.44
C LYS A 53 20.53 22.20 0.33
N THR A 54 21.02 21.90 -0.87
CA THR A 54 21.98 20.80 -1.07
C THR A 54 23.34 21.25 -0.52
N VAL A 55 23.74 20.72 0.64
CA VAL A 55 25.10 20.92 1.17
C VAL A 55 26.08 20.13 0.31
N LYS A 56 27.24 20.74 -0.01
CA LYS A 56 28.29 20.05 -0.75
C LYS A 56 28.84 18.90 0.10
N LYS A 57 28.99 17.72 -0.51
CA LYS A 57 29.57 16.56 0.17
C LYS A 57 31.04 16.85 0.48
N GLU A 58 31.50 16.41 1.64
CA GLU A 58 32.91 16.48 2.03
C GLU A 58 33.77 15.75 1.00
N TYR A 59 34.94 16.33 0.69
CA TYR A 59 35.84 15.76 -0.30
C TYR A 59 36.32 14.40 0.16
N THR A 60 35.88 13.36 -0.56
CA THR A 60 36.31 11.98 -0.32
C THR A 60 37.39 11.66 -1.36
N PRO A 61 38.65 11.40 -0.94
CA PRO A 61 39.77 11.23 -1.87
C PRO A 61 39.66 9.95 -2.71
N PHE A 62 38.90 8.96 -2.23
CA PHE A 62 38.61 7.74 -2.95
C PHE A 62 37.29 7.86 -3.70
N LEU A 63 37.30 7.41 -4.95
CA LEU A 63 36.07 7.26 -5.74
C LEU A 63 35.12 6.29 -5.02
N PRO A 64 33.79 6.49 -5.16
CA PRO A 64 32.83 5.52 -4.66
C PRO A 64 33.04 4.16 -5.37
N PRO A 65 32.71 3.03 -4.71
CA PRO A 65 32.83 1.73 -5.33
C PRO A 65 31.97 1.66 -6.61
N GLN A 66 32.50 1.01 -7.63
CA GLN A 66 31.76 0.78 -8.87
C GLN A 66 30.53 -0.07 -8.58
N PRO A 67 29.34 0.25 -9.14
CA PRO A 67 28.18 -0.61 -9.01
C PRO A 67 28.47 -1.96 -9.68
N GLU A 68 28.13 -3.05 -8.99
CA GLU A 68 28.27 -4.42 -9.49
C GLU A 68 27.51 -4.60 -10.81
N SER A 69 28.11 -5.36 -11.74
CA SER A 69 27.46 -5.73 -12.99
C SER A 69 26.29 -6.68 -12.73
N GLN A 70 25.38 -6.80 -13.71
CA GLN A 70 24.28 -7.77 -13.61
C GLN A 70 24.79 -9.21 -13.49
N ILE A 71 25.90 -9.51 -14.18
CA ILE A 71 26.52 -10.84 -14.14
C ILE A 71 27.06 -11.12 -12.74
N ASP A 72 27.74 -10.16 -12.12
CA ASP A 72 28.30 -10.32 -10.78
C ASP A 72 27.21 -10.50 -9.72
N LYS A 73 26.10 -9.75 -9.83
CA LYS A 73 24.94 -9.92 -8.94
C LYS A 73 24.32 -11.31 -9.08
N GLU A 74 24.21 -11.81 -10.31
CA GLU A 74 23.69 -13.15 -10.57
C GLU A 74 24.63 -14.25 -10.09
N LEU A 75 25.95 -14.03 -10.17
CA LEU A 75 26.96 -14.93 -9.63
C LEU A 75 26.97 -14.92 -8.10
N ALA A 76 26.95 -13.74 -7.47
CA ALA A 76 26.90 -13.58 -6.02
C ALA A 76 25.62 -14.16 -5.39
N SER A 77 24.47 -14.01 -6.06
CA SER A 77 23.21 -14.66 -5.65
C SER A 77 23.15 -16.16 -5.97
N GLY A 78 24.13 -16.70 -6.71
CA GLY A 78 24.11 -18.08 -7.22
C GLY A 78 23.05 -18.33 -8.29
N GLY A 79 22.34 -17.28 -8.73
CA GLY A 79 21.25 -17.36 -9.70
C GLY A 79 21.70 -17.48 -11.15
N TYR A 80 22.97 -17.19 -11.45
CA TYR A 80 23.50 -17.21 -12.81
C TYR A 80 23.39 -18.59 -13.48
N PHE A 81 23.70 -19.65 -12.73
CA PHE A 81 23.68 -21.03 -13.22
C PHE A 81 22.27 -21.66 -13.26
N PHE A 82 21.24 -21.01 -12.69
CA PHE A 82 19.88 -21.56 -12.74
C PHE A 82 19.27 -21.44 -14.14
N LYS A 83 18.73 -22.56 -14.64
CA LYS A 83 17.97 -22.59 -15.90
C LYS A 83 16.68 -21.77 -15.76
N ALA A 84 16.17 -21.25 -16.87
CA ALA A 84 14.94 -20.44 -16.88
C ALA A 84 13.72 -21.16 -16.25
N SER A 85 13.63 -22.48 -16.38
CA SER A 85 12.58 -23.30 -15.74
C SER A 85 12.67 -23.29 -14.21
N GLN A 86 13.89 -23.35 -13.65
CA GLN A 86 14.13 -23.32 -12.21
C GLN A 86 13.81 -21.93 -11.64
N LYS A 87 14.26 -20.86 -12.31
CA LYS A 87 13.89 -19.48 -11.95
C LYS A 87 12.37 -19.29 -11.95
N LYS A 88 11.66 -19.85 -12.93
CA LYS A 88 10.18 -19.82 -12.98
C LYS A 88 9.54 -20.61 -11.84
N ARG A 89 10.04 -21.80 -11.53
CA ARG A 89 9.52 -22.62 -10.42
C ARG A 89 9.64 -21.90 -9.08
N GLN A 90 10.82 -21.35 -8.77
CA GLN A 90 11.04 -20.57 -7.54
C GLN A 90 10.10 -19.37 -7.43
N LYS A 91 9.88 -18.63 -8.53
CA LYS A 91 8.92 -17.52 -8.56
C LYS A 91 7.50 -17.98 -8.25
N MET A 92 7.06 -19.10 -8.85
CA MET A 92 5.73 -19.65 -8.59
C MET A 92 5.56 -20.14 -7.16
N GLU A 93 6.59 -20.77 -6.58
CA GLU A 93 6.61 -21.19 -5.18
C GLU A 93 6.51 -19.98 -4.23
N ALA A 94 7.27 -18.91 -4.50
CA ALA A 94 7.20 -17.67 -3.72
C ALA A 94 5.81 -17.01 -3.79
N ILE A 95 5.18 -16.99 -4.98
CA ILE A 95 3.82 -16.47 -5.15
C ILE A 95 2.81 -17.32 -4.35
N LYS A 96 2.90 -18.65 -4.44
CA LYS A 96 2.02 -19.57 -3.70
C LYS A 96 2.18 -19.40 -2.19
N ALA A 97 3.41 -19.28 -1.70
CA ALA A 97 3.69 -19.03 -0.29
C ALA A 97 3.06 -17.72 0.19
N LYS A 98 3.26 -16.63 -0.57
CA LYS A 98 2.65 -15.32 -0.27
C LYS A 98 1.12 -15.37 -0.27
N GLN A 99 0.53 -16.12 -1.20
CA GLN A 99 -0.92 -16.34 -1.23
C GLN A 99 -1.42 -17.11 0.00
N ALA A 100 -0.72 -18.18 0.38
CA ALA A 100 -1.06 -18.96 1.58
C ALA A 100 -0.97 -18.11 2.86
N GLU A 101 0.07 -17.29 3.00
CA GLU A 101 0.21 -16.36 4.12
C GLU A 101 -0.92 -15.33 4.18
N ALA A 102 -1.30 -14.76 3.02
CA ALA A 102 -2.40 -13.80 2.95
C ALA A 102 -3.75 -14.44 3.31
N LEU A 103 -3.98 -15.69 2.91
CA LEU A 103 -5.16 -16.44 3.29
C LEU A 103 -5.20 -16.71 4.80
N SER A 104 -4.06 -17.10 5.41
CA SER A 104 -3.96 -17.29 6.86
C SER A 104 -4.28 -15.99 7.61
N LYS A 105 -3.64 -14.88 7.23
CA LYS A 105 -3.87 -13.56 7.83
C LYS A 105 -5.34 -13.14 7.75
N ARG A 106 -5.97 -13.31 6.58
CA ARG A 106 -7.39 -13.00 6.38
C ARG A 106 -8.30 -13.89 7.24
N GLN A 107 -7.95 -15.16 7.42
CA GLN A 107 -8.72 -16.06 8.29
C GLN A 107 -8.58 -15.67 9.76
N GLU A 108 -7.38 -15.30 10.21
CA GLU A 108 -7.14 -14.79 11.57
C GLU A 108 -7.92 -13.51 11.84
N GLU A 109 -7.94 -12.57 10.91
CA GLU A 109 -8.75 -11.34 11.00
C GLU A 109 -10.24 -11.65 11.11
N ARG A 110 -10.76 -12.58 10.30
CA ARG A 110 -12.15 -13.02 10.37
C ARG A 110 -12.47 -13.67 11.72
N ASN A 111 -11.59 -14.53 12.21
CA ASN A 111 -11.77 -15.20 13.50
C ASN A 111 -11.74 -14.20 14.67
N LYS A 112 -10.88 -13.16 14.59
CA LYS A 112 -10.85 -12.08 15.59
C LYS A 112 -12.17 -11.31 15.65
N ALA A 113 -12.81 -11.05 14.51
CA ALA A 113 -14.12 -10.39 14.49
C ALA A 113 -15.25 -11.26 15.08
N PHE A 114 -15.08 -12.60 15.10
CA PHE A 114 -16.05 -13.53 15.67
C PHE A 114 -15.84 -13.78 17.18
N ILE A 115 -14.70 -13.37 17.74
CA ILE A 115 -14.47 -13.45 19.19
C ILE A 115 -15.08 -12.18 19.81
N PRO A 116 -16.04 -12.31 20.73
CA PRO A 116 -16.59 -11.16 21.44
C PRO A 116 -15.46 -10.35 22.11
N PRO A 117 -15.47 -9.01 22.01
CA PRO A 117 -14.51 -8.17 22.72
C PRO A 117 -14.54 -8.52 24.20
N LYS A 118 -13.37 -8.78 24.80
CA LYS A 118 -13.28 -8.98 26.25
C LYS A 118 -13.66 -7.67 26.93
N GLU A 119 -14.80 -7.68 27.62
CA GLU A 119 -15.25 -6.58 28.45
C GLU A 119 -14.19 -6.26 29.51
N LYS A 120 -13.89 -4.97 29.71
CA LYS A 120 -13.04 -4.53 30.83
C LYS A 120 -13.79 -4.89 32.12
N PRO A 121 -13.12 -5.50 33.13
CA PRO A 121 -13.80 -5.81 34.38
C PRO A 121 -14.22 -4.50 35.05
N VAL A 122 -15.49 -4.12 34.88
CA VAL A 122 -16.11 -3.14 35.75
C VAL A 122 -16.28 -3.84 37.09
N ASN A 123 -15.65 -3.30 38.13
CA ASN A 123 -15.77 -3.76 39.51
C ASN A 123 -17.24 -3.82 39.92
N LEU A 124 -17.89 -4.96 39.71
CA LEU A 124 -19.23 -5.25 40.20
C LEU A 124 -19.18 -6.57 40.95
N LYS A 125 -19.64 -6.47 42.19
CA LYS A 125 -19.59 -7.46 43.25
C LYS A 125 -20.23 -8.77 42.79
N LYS A 126 -19.55 -9.89 43.04
CA LYS A 126 -20.04 -11.26 42.84
C LYS A 126 -21.39 -11.46 43.55
N PRO A 127 -22.32 -12.21 42.94
CA PRO A 127 -23.11 -13.20 43.66
C PRO A 127 -22.76 -14.63 43.24
N LYS A 128 -22.96 -15.55 44.18
CA LYS A 128 -22.62 -16.97 44.18
C LYS A 128 -23.55 -17.82 43.29
N GLU A 129 -22.93 -18.81 42.64
CA GLU A 129 -23.37 -20.20 42.34
C GLU A 129 -24.78 -20.50 41.77
N ALA A 130 -24.81 -21.12 40.58
CA ALA A 130 -25.69 -22.26 40.26
C ALA A 130 -25.17 -22.99 38.99
N ALA A 131 -25.40 -24.30 38.96
CA ALA A 131 -24.72 -25.31 38.15
C ALA A 131 -25.38 -25.60 36.78
N THR A 132 -24.59 -26.20 35.86
CA THR A 132 -24.95 -27.17 34.77
C THR A 132 -25.91 -26.67 33.67
N GLU A 133 -25.77 -26.90 32.36
CA GLU A 133 -25.56 -28.10 31.55
C GLU A 133 -25.16 -27.62 30.13
N THR A 134 -23.98 -27.94 29.57
CA THR A 134 -23.87 -28.83 28.40
C THR A 134 -22.39 -28.87 27.94
N LYS A 135 -21.49 -29.38 28.80
CA LYS A 135 -20.16 -29.81 28.32
C LYS A 135 -20.32 -31.22 27.76
N ILE A 136 -20.58 -31.29 26.46
CA ILE A 136 -20.65 -32.54 25.71
C ILE A 136 -19.26 -33.19 25.74
N ASP A 137 -19.14 -34.34 26.39
CA ASP A 137 -17.88 -35.10 26.46
C ASP A 137 -17.53 -35.73 25.10
N VAL A 138 -16.72 -35.00 24.32
CA VAL A 138 -16.22 -35.42 23.01
C VAL A 138 -15.44 -36.75 23.09
N ALA A 139 -14.81 -37.04 24.24
CA ALA A 139 -14.09 -38.29 24.49
C ALA A 139 -15.05 -39.49 24.56
N ALA A 140 -16.17 -39.36 25.28
CA ALA A 140 -17.18 -40.41 25.40
C ALA A 140 -17.89 -40.69 24.06
N LEU A 141 -18.10 -39.66 23.23
CA LEU A 141 -18.63 -39.82 21.87
C LEU A 141 -17.66 -40.54 20.93
N LYS A 142 -16.35 -40.24 20.97
CA LYS A 142 -15.34 -40.93 20.17
C LYS A 142 -15.23 -42.42 20.53
N GLU A 143 -15.29 -42.75 21.82
CA GLU A 143 -15.31 -44.12 22.31
C GLU A 143 -16.57 -44.89 21.82
N LYS A 144 -17.75 -44.26 21.90
CA LYS A 144 -19.01 -44.86 21.41
C LYS A 144 -19.00 -45.09 19.90
N VAL A 145 -18.45 -44.17 19.10
CA VAL A 145 -18.34 -44.34 17.63
C VAL A 145 -17.36 -45.46 17.27
N LYS A 146 -16.24 -45.61 17.99
CA LYS A 146 -15.32 -46.75 17.79
C LYS A 146 -15.99 -48.08 18.12
N LYS A 147 -16.72 -48.17 19.24
CA LYS A 147 -17.48 -49.37 19.61
C LYS A 147 -18.58 -49.70 18.60
N ALA A 148 -19.26 -48.69 18.06
CA ALA A 148 -20.30 -48.87 17.04
C ALA A 148 -19.74 -49.36 15.69
N LYS A 149 -18.50 -48.98 15.32
CA LYS A 149 -17.84 -49.53 14.12
C LYS A 149 -17.45 -51.01 14.26
N ASN A 150 -17.17 -51.48 15.48
CA ASN A 150 -16.77 -52.86 15.74
C ASN A 150 -17.97 -53.82 15.93
N LYS A 151 -19.16 -53.32 16.29
CA LYS A 151 -20.41 -54.07 16.17
C LYS A 151 -20.83 -54.04 14.70
N LYS A 152 -20.59 -55.13 13.97
CA LYS A 152 -21.08 -55.34 12.60
C LYS A 152 -22.62 -55.29 12.56
N LEU A 153 -23.18 -54.10 12.46
CA LEU A 153 -24.55 -53.87 11.99
C LEU A 153 -24.48 -53.67 10.47
N GLY A 154 -24.43 -54.79 9.75
CA GLY A 154 -24.91 -54.94 8.36
C GLY A 154 -24.28 -54.10 7.24
N ALA A 155 -23.32 -53.21 7.48
CA ALA A 155 -22.67 -52.44 6.43
C ALA A 155 -21.37 -53.12 5.98
N LEU A 156 -21.34 -53.55 4.71
CA LEU A 156 -20.15 -54.13 4.07
C LEU A 156 -18.99 -53.14 4.11
N THR A 157 -17.80 -53.65 4.42
CA THR A 157 -16.60 -52.83 4.52
C THR A 157 -16.19 -52.29 3.15
N ALA A 158 -15.54 -51.12 3.12
CA ALA A 158 -15.14 -50.44 1.88
C ALA A 158 -14.26 -51.31 0.96
N GLU A 159 -13.56 -52.30 1.52
CA GLU A 159 -12.78 -53.29 0.77
C GLU A 159 -13.67 -54.32 0.05
N GLU A 160 -14.78 -54.74 0.66
CA GLU A 160 -15.75 -55.68 0.04
C GLU A 160 -16.57 -55.01 -1.07
N VAL A 161 -16.84 -53.71 -0.97
CA VAL A 161 -17.49 -52.92 -2.04
C VAL A 161 -16.55 -52.76 -3.24
N LYS A 162 -15.26 -52.53 -3.01
CA LYS A 162 -14.25 -52.45 -4.08
C LYS A 162 -14.14 -53.76 -4.86
N LEU A 163 -14.13 -54.90 -4.17
CA LEU A 163 -14.07 -56.22 -4.80
C LEU A 163 -15.33 -56.56 -5.62
N LYS A 164 -16.52 -56.08 -5.21
CA LYS A 164 -17.74 -56.26 -6.00
C LYS A 164 -17.80 -55.37 -7.25
N MET A 165 -17.29 -54.14 -7.18
CA MET A 165 -17.22 -53.25 -8.35
C MET A 165 -16.24 -53.75 -9.41
N GLU A 166 -15.10 -54.32 -8.99
CA GLU A 166 -14.09 -54.87 -9.92
C GLU A 166 -14.56 -56.17 -10.60
N ALA A 167 -15.43 -56.94 -9.94
CA ALA A 167 -16.06 -58.14 -10.52
C ALA A 167 -17.14 -57.81 -11.56
N ASP A 168 -17.84 -56.68 -11.41
CA ASP A 168 -18.86 -56.23 -12.37
C ASP A 168 -18.22 -55.65 -13.66
N GLU A 169 -17.09 -54.93 -13.53
CA GLU A 169 -16.35 -54.39 -14.67
C GLU A 169 -15.71 -55.48 -15.56
N LYS A 170 -15.42 -56.67 -15.00
CA LYS A 170 -14.94 -57.82 -15.78
C LYS A 170 -16.05 -58.56 -16.54
N LYS A 171 -17.32 -58.41 -16.16
CA LYS A 171 -18.46 -58.99 -16.88
C LYS A 171 -18.92 -58.15 -18.06
N THR A 172 -18.72 -56.83 -18.03
CA THR A 172 -19.08 -55.91 -19.13
C THR A 172 -18.07 -55.89 -20.28
N LYS A 173 -16.83 -56.38 -20.08
CA LYS A 173 -15.80 -56.50 -21.14
C LYS A 173 -15.80 -57.84 -21.89
N LYS A 174 -16.74 -58.75 -21.60
CA LYS A 174 -16.82 -60.08 -22.22
C LYS A 174 -18.11 -60.32 -23.02
N LYS A 175 -18.76 -59.24 -23.47
CA LYS A 175 -19.90 -59.26 -24.38
C LYS A 175 -19.59 -58.45 -25.61
#